data_AF-A0A2V6G301-F1
#
_entry.id   AF-A0A2V6G301-F1
#
_cell.length_a   1.000
_cell.length_b   1.000
_cell.length_c   1.000
_cell.angle_alpha   90.00
_cell.angle_beta   90.00
_cell.angle_gamma   90.00
#
_symmetry.space_group_name_H-M   'P 1'
#
loop_
_entity.id
_entity.type
_entity.pdbx_description
1 polymer ?
#
loop_
_entity_poly.entity_id
_entity_poly.type
_entity_poly.pdbx_seq_one_letter_code
_entity_poly.pdbx_strand_id
1 'polypeptide(L)'
;MLPPSPFGQTMRPDVWWLQPLLVFLGLSIFIVYSTWAAFQGRNYFFGNYISPFYSPEIFGDSPHSWLGPRPNWWPGWLIFSPALLVLWAPGGFRLTCYYYRGAYYKAFW
;
A
#
# COMPACT_ATOMS: atom_id res chain seq x y z
N MET A 1 43.27 -9.91 -20.58
CA MET A 1 43.39 -10.05 -19.12
C MET A 1 42.91 -8.75 -18.49
N LEU A 2 41.86 -8.78 -17.68
CA LEU A 2 41.44 -7.61 -16.91
C LEU A 2 42.38 -7.45 -15.71
N PRO A 3 42.85 -6.22 -15.39
CA PRO A 3 43.72 -6.00 -14.23
C PRO A 3 43.00 -6.43 -12.93
N PRO A 4 43.74 -6.95 -11.93
CA PRO A 4 43.15 -7.37 -10.66
C PRO A 4 42.51 -6.17 -9.96
N SER A 5 41.26 -6.34 -9.51
CA SER A 5 40.54 -5.32 -8.75
C SER A 5 41.18 -5.19 -7.36
N PRO A 6 41.48 -3.97 -6.86
CA PRO A 6 41.91 -3.75 -5.49
C PRO A 6 40.85 -4.25 -4.49
N PHE A 7 41.32 -4.65 -3.31
CA PHE A 7 40.50 -5.21 -2.25
C PHE A 7 39.33 -4.27 -1.91
N GLY A 8 38.09 -4.76 -2.07
CA GLY A 8 36.86 -3.99 -1.84
C GLY A 8 36.17 -3.45 -3.09
N GLN A 9 36.77 -3.53 -4.29
CA GLN A 9 36.07 -3.20 -5.53
C GLN A 9 35.27 -4.40 -6.04
N THR A 10 33.98 -4.17 -6.30
CA THR A 10 33.12 -5.15 -6.98
C THR A 10 33.39 -5.10 -8.48
N MET A 11 33.46 -6.26 -9.14
CA MET A 11 33.64 -6.34 -10.60
C MET A 11 32.33 -6.06 -11.37
N ARG A 12 31.27 -5.60 -10.71
CA ARG A 12 29.97 -5.30 -11.32
C ARG A 12 30.01 -3.90 -11.96
N PRO A 13 29.90 -3.77 -13.29
CA PRO A 13 29.81 -2.47 -13.96
C PRO A 13 28.38 -1.89 -13.96
N ASP A 14 27.38 -2.68 -13.54
CA ASP A 14 25.97 -2.32 -13.54
C ASP A 14 25.54 -1.56 -12.28
N VAL A 15 24.53 -0.69 -12.44
CA VAL A 15 23.90 0.06 -11.35
C VAL A 15 22.94 -0.85 -10.58
N TRP A 16 23.50 -1.88 -9.94
CA TRP A 16 22.77 -2.95 -9.27
C TRP A 16 21.84 -2.46 -8.14
N TRP A 17 22.11 -1.27 -7.57
CA TRP A 17 21.30 -0.65 -6.53
C TRP A 17 20.06 0.09 -7.05
N LEU A 18 19.98 0.38 -8.36
CA LEU A 18 18.88 1.17 -8.91
C LEU A 18 17.53 0.44 -8.79
N GLN A 19 17.52 -0.85 -9.12
CA GLN A 19 16.32 -1.69 -9.03
C GLN A 19 15.74 -1.74 -7.60
N PRO A 20 16.49 -2.10 -6.55
CA PRO A 20 15.94 -2.11 -5.19
C PRO A 20 15.54 -0.71 -4.71
N LEU A 21 16.25 0.35 -5.11
CA LEU A 21 15.90 1.72 -4.74
C LEU A 21 14.56 2.18 -5.35
N LEU A 22 14.29 1.86 -6.61
CA LEU A 22 13.02 2.18 -7.26
C LEU A 22 11.85 1.44 -6.59
N VAL A 23 12.05 0.17 -6.23
CA VAL A 23 11.04 -0.63 -5.51
C VAL A 23 10.79 -0.05 -4.12
N PHE A 24 11.84 0.31 -3.39
CA PHE A 24 11.75 0.95 -2.08
C PHE A 24 10.95 2.26 -2.14
N LEU A 25 11.26 3.14 -3.10
CA LEU A 25 10.54 4.40 -3.28
C LEU A 25 9.08 4.17 -3.65
N GLY A 26 8.80 3.29 -4.61
CA GLY A 26 7.44 2.97 -5.03
C GLY A 26 6.59 2.42 -3.89
N LEU A 27 7.13 1.48 -3.12
CA LEU A 27 6.46 0.91 -1.96
C LEU A 27 6.25 1.95 -0.85
N SER A 28 7.27 2.76 -0.56
CA SER A 28 7.17 3.80 0.48
C SER A 28 6.10 4.84 0.13
N ILE A 29 6.10 5.34 -1.11
CA ILE A 29 5.08 6.28 -1.60
C ILE A 29 3.69 5.65 -1.53
N PHE A 30 3.55 4.38 -1.96
CA PHE A 30 2.28 3.68 -1.90
C PHE A 30 1.77 3.51 -0.46
N ILE A 31 2.65 3.16 0.49
CA ILE A 31 2.28 3.01 1.90
C ILE A 31 1.83 4.34 2.47
N VAL A 32 2.58 5.41 2.25
CA VAL A 32 2.23 6.76 2.75
C VAL A 32 0.90 7.22 2.13
N TYR A 33 0.74 7.07 0.82
CA TYR A 33 -0.46 7.47 0.10
C TYR A 33 -1.69 6.66 0.53
N SER A 34 -1.57 5.33 0.61
CA SER A 34 -2.69 4.46 0.99
C SER A 34 -3.09 4.67 2.45
N THR A 35 -2.15 4.95 3.34
CA THR A 35 -2.42 5.32 4.74
C THR A 35 -3.16 6.65 4.80
N TRP A 36 -2.69 7.68 4.09
CA TRP A 36 -3.37 8.96 4.00
C TRP A 36 -4.78 8.82 3.41
N ALA A 37 -4.92 8.09 2.30
CA ALA A 37 -6.20 7.84 1.64
C ALA A 37 -7.15 7.05 2.56
N ALA A 38 -6.64 6.12 3.37
CA ALA A 38 -7.43 5.38 4.34
C ALA A 38 -7.93 6.29 5.47
N PHE A 39 -7.13 7.26 5.93
CA PHE A 39 -7.57 8.20 6.99
C PHE A 39 -8.41 9.37 6.48
N GLN A 40 -8.31 9.75 5.20
CA GLN A 40 -9.04 10.88 4.65
C GLN A 40 -10.56 10.69 4.77
N GLY A 41 -11.07 9.50 4.46
CA GLY A 41 -12.46 9.08 4.71
C GLY A 41 -13.54 9.96 4.08
N ARG A 42 -13.20 10.90 3.19
CA ARG A 42 -14.10 11.97 2.69
C ARG A 42 -14.06 12.03 1.17
N ASN A 43 -15.20 12.41 0.55
CA ASN A 43 -15.36 12.57 -0.90
C ASN A 43 -14.92 11.34 -1.73
N TYR A 44 -15.14 10.14 -1.21
CA TYR A 44 -14.71 8.89 -1.84
C TYR A 44 -15.70 8.34 -2.88
N PHE A 45 -16.88 8.95 -2.99
CA PHE A 45 -17.91 8.60 -3.95
C PHE A 45 -18.43 9.83 -4.69
N PHE A 46 -18.83 9.65 -5.95
CA PHE A 46 -19.48 10.66 -6.77
C PHE A 46 -20.55 9.99 -7.64
N GLY A 47 -21.82 10.24 -7.35
CA GLY A 47 -22.94 9.56 -8.00
C GLY A 47 -22.84 8.05 -7.85
N ASN A 48 -22.78 7.33 -8.98
CA ASN A 48 -22.65 5.87 -9.01
C ASN A 48 -21.20 5.36 -8.98
N TYR A 49 -20.22 6.26 -8.83
CA TYR A 49 -18.79 5.91 -8.80
C TYR A 49 -18.25 5.94 -7.38
N ILE A 50 -17.50 4.90 -7.01
CA ILE A 50 -16.77 4.82 -5.75
C ILE A 50 -15.29 4.60 -6.05
N SER A 51 -14.41 5.20 -5.24
CA SER A 51 -12.98 4.98 -5.44
C SER A 51 -12.60 3.52 -5.13
N PRO A 52 -11.65 2.93 -5.87
CA PRO A 52 -11.27 1.52 -5.69
C PRO A 52 -10.75 1.20 -4.28
N PHE A 53 -10.18 2.17 -3.57
CA PHE A 53 -9.67 1.99 -2.19
C PHE A 53 -10.78 1.77 -1.16
N TYR A 54 -12.02 2.15 -1.50
CA TYR A 54 -13.19 2.11 -0.61
C TYR A 54 -14.19 1.02 -1.04
N SER A 55 -13.87 0.24 -2.07
CA SER A 55 -14.73 -0.79 -2.62
C SER A 55 -14.35 -2.19 -2.11
N PRO A 56 -15.31 -3.03 -1.67
CA PRO A 56 -16.73 -2.72 -1.45
C PRO A 56 -16.94 -1.86 -0.18
N GLU A 57 -17.90 -0.95 -0.22
CA GLU A 57 -18.25 -0.16 0.96
C GLU A 57 -19.10 -1.02 1.91
N ILE A 58 -18.44 -1.59 2.92
CA ILE A 58 -19.12 -2.43 3.90
C ILE A 58 -20.05 -1.59 4.77
N PHE A 59 -19.56 -0.47 5.30
CA PHE A 59 -20.30 0.49 6.11
C PHE A 59 -19.96 1.91 5.68
N GLY A 60 -20.97 2.76 5.50
CA GLY A 60 -20.76 4.18 5.18
C GLY A 60 -22.04 4.86 4.71
N ASP A 61 -21.96 6.17 4.48
CA ASP A 61 -23.14 7.00 4.20
C ASP A 61 -23.52 7.03 2.72
N SER A 62 -22.76 6.32 1.86
CA SER A 62 -23.05 6.29 0.43
C SER A 62 -24.15 5.28 0.07
N PRO A 63 -24.82 5.46 -1.10
CA PRO A 63 -25.80 4.49 -1.62
C PRO A 63 -25.23 3.10 -1.90
N HIS A 64 -23.91 2.96 -1.94
CA HIS A 64 -23.19 1.71 -2.24
C HIS A 64 -22.87 0.89 -0.99
N SER A 65 -23.29 1.36 0.19
CA SER A 65 -23.06 0.65 1.45
C SER A 65 -23.84 -0.68 1.51
N TRP A 66 -23.14 -1.77 1.79
CA TRP A 66 -23.75 -3.11 1.87
C TRP A 66 -24.47 -3.37 3.20
N LEU A 67 -23.90 -2.90 4.32
CA LEU A 67 -24.43 -3.10 5.67
C LEU A 67 -25.06 -1.83 6.26
N GLY A 68 -25.19 -0.77 5.44
CA GLY A 68 -25.79 0.50 5.81
C GLY A 68 -24.81 1.50 6.45
N PRO A 69 -25.32 2.51 7.16
CA PRO A 69 -24.52 3.60 7.70
C PRO A 69 -23.58 3.12 8.82
N ARG A 70 -22.69 4.02 9.24
CA ARG A 70 -21.73 3.76 10.33
C ARG A 70 -22.43 3.14 11.55
N PRO A 71 -21.95 2.01 12.09
CA PRO A 71 -22.52 1.42 13.28
C PRO A 71 -22.36 2.32 14.51
N ASN A 72 -23.42 2.44 15.31
CA ASN A 72 -23.44 3.28 16.52
C ASN A 72 -22.50 2.77 17.64
N TRP A 73 -22.09 1.51 17.58
CA TRP A 73 -21.14 0.89 18.52
C TRP A 73 -19.67 1.19 18.16
N TRP A 74 -19.40 1.91 17.07
CA TRP A 74 -18.03 2.23 16.67
C TRP A 74 -17.36 3.19 17.67
N PRO A 75 -16.15 2.86 18.19
CA PRO A 75 -15.45 3.68 19.16
C PRO A 75 -15.27 5.11 18.65
N GLY A 76 -15.79 6.10 19.38
CA GLY A 76 -15.72 7.51 18.99
C GLY A 76 -14.31 8.09 18.96
N TRP A 77 -13.34 7.42 19.59
CA TRP A 77 -11.92 7.80 19.57
C TRP A 77 -11.20 7.35 18.29
N LEU A 78 -11.81 6.50 17.46
CA LEU A 78 -11.21 5.94 16.26
C LEU A 78 -11.85 6.57 15.02
N ILE A 79 -11.01 7.14 14.14
CA ILE A 79 -11.47 7.73 12.86
C ILE A 79 -12.14 6.63 12.04
N PHE A 80 -13.44 6.77 11.81
CA PHE A 80 -14.19 5.83 10.99
C PHE A 80 -13.90 6.09 9.51
N SER A 81 -13.31 5.10 8.82
CA SER A 81 -13.14 5.14 7.38
C SER A 81 -13.46 3.75 6.79
N PRO A 82 -14.36 3.67 5.79
CA PRO A 82 -14.70 2.40 5.13
C PRO A 82 -13.47 1.71 4.53
N ALA A 83 -12.49 2.48 4.05
CA ALA A 83 -11.27 1.96 3.46
C ALA A 83 -10.44 1.12 4.43
N LEU A 84 -10.41 1.45 5.74
CA LEU A 84 -9.61 0.70 6.71
C LEU A 84 -10.09 -0.76 6.87
N LEU A 85 -11.39 -1.01 6.69
CA LEU A 85 -11.98 -2.34 6.82
C LEU A 85 -11.57 -3.28 5.68
N VAL A 86 -11.41 -2.73 4.48
CA VAL A 86 -11.13 -3.52 3.27
C VAL A 86 -9.64 -3.52 2.95
N LEU A 87 -8.95 -2.38 3.08
CA LEU A 87 -7.59 -2.17 2.56
C LEU A 87 -6.54 -3.11 3.15
N TRP A 88 -6.70 -3.54 4.41
CA TRP A 88 -5.76 -4.44 5.06
C TRP A 88 -5.68 -5.80 4.37
N ALA A 89 -6.76 -6.29 3.74
CA ALA A 89 -6.78 -7.59 3.08
C ALA A 89 -5.97 -7.63 1.76
N PRO A 90 -6.25 -6.79 0.74
CA PRO A 90 -5.43 -6.73 -0.46
C PRO A 90 -4.03 -6.16 -0.18
N GLY A 91 -3.90 -5.23 0.78
CA GLY A 91 -2.61 -4.72 1.22
C GLY A 91 -1.76 -5.80 1.88
N GLY A 92 -2.35 -6.56 2.81
CA GLY A 92 -1.70 -7.67 3.51
C GLY A 92 -1.35 -8.83 2.58
N PHE A 93 -2.21 -9.15 1.63
CA PHE A 93 -1.89 -10.15 0.59
C PHE A 93 -0.70 -9.70 -0.27
N ARG A 94 -0.65 -8.43 -0.68
CA ARG A 94 0.50 -7.89 -1.43
C ARG A 94 1.79 -7.92 -0.61
N LEU A 95 1.74 -7.78 0.71
CA LEU A 95 2.93 -7.87 1.56
C LEU A 95 3.36 -9.32 1.85
N THR A 96 2.41 -10.26 1.95
CA THR A 96 2.70 -11.66 2.32
C THR A 96 2.93 -12.57 1.12
N CYS A 97 2.47 -12.20 -0.07
CA CYS A 97 2.63 -12.99 -1.29
C CYS A 97 4.11 -13.26 -1.58
N TYR A 98 4.45 -14.53 -1.85
CA TYR A 98 5.81 -15.01 -2.11
C TYR A 98 6.56 -14.17 -3.16
N TYR A 99 5.85 -13.77 -4.22
CA TYR A 99 6.43 -12.97 -5.31
C TYR A 99 6.81 -11.55 -4.86
N TYR A 100 5.97 -10.92 -4.02
CA TYR A 100 6.20 -9.57 -3.52
C TYR A 100 7.16 -9.53 -2.34
N ARG A 101 7.16 -10.57 -1.49
CA ARG A 101 8.08 -10.72 -0.36
C ARG A 101 9.55 -10.69 -0.83
N GLY A 102 9.85 -11.31 -1.96
CA GLY A 102 11.19 -11.27 -2.56
C GLY A 102 11.62 -9.88 -3.02
N ALA A 103 10.69 -9.06 -3.52
CA ALA A 103 10.96 -7.67 -3.88
C ALA A 103 11.14 -6.79 -2.63
N TYR A 104 10.36 -7.04 -1.58
CA TYR A 104 10.46 -6.33 -0.30
C TYR A 104 11.81 -6.58 0.37
N TYR A 105 12.25 -7.85 0.46
CA TYR A 105 13.54 -8.15 1.06
C TYR A 105 14.68 -7.41 0.37
N LYS A 106 14.75 -7.45 -0.96
CA LYS A 106 15.81 -6.76 -1.72
C LYS A 106 15.76 -5.23 -1.61
N ALA A 107 14.59 -4.66 -1.35
CA ALA A 107 14.39 -3.21 -1.29
C ALA A 107 14.74 -2.63 0.10
N PHE A 108 14.55 -3.40 1.17
CA PHE A 108 14.77 -2.95 2.54
C PHE A 108 16.02 -3.57 3.22
N TRP A 109 16.59 -4.64 2.65
CA TRP A 109 17.74 -5.38 3.20
C TRP A 109 18.71 -5.86 2.11
#